data_AF-A0AAD4T2A0-F1
#
_entry.id   AF-A0AAD4T2A0-F1
#
_cell.length_a   1.000
_cell.length_b   1.000
_cell.length_c   1.000
_cell.angle_alpha   90.00
_cell.angle_beta   90.00
_cell.angle_gamma   90.00
#
_symmetry.space_group_name_H-M   'P 1'
#
loop_
_entity.id
_entity.type
_entity.pdbx_description
1 polymer ?
#
loop_
_entity_poly.entity_id
_entity_poly.type
_entity_poly.pdbx_seq_one_letter_code
_entity_poly.pdbx_strand_id
1 'polypeptide(L)'
;MPSKERCQCYLGLFLTPCIIGLVVWLTIRSSPPDFSIHKFTVPALNQTSLDFKNSTTINATISFEAKLKNENKEKGIYYDTLNLALYYYYEKNLSFLPIGNLSLPPFYQGREKTATRSNNTQTHGVPWDYARMKASDGNKSKAPALFRVNLETKVRYKSLLWKSKRHKISESVNITVDDQGKSCANSLHFKYLLLSNQVTSTVVGMVLSSGILLLL
;
A
#
# COMPACT_ATOMS: atom_id res chain seq x y z
N MET A 1 -7.28 -62.17 17.69
CA MET A 1 -6.70 -61.35 16.62
C MET A 1 -7.08 -59.88 16.81
N PRO A 2 -6.22 -59.03 17.42
CA PRO A 2 -6.49 -57.60 17.53
C PRO A 2 -5.47 -56.81 16.68
N SER A 3 -5.60 -56.82 15.36
CA SER A 3 -4.75 -56.03 14.45
C SER A 3 -5.43 -54.75 13.95
N LYS A 4 -6.75 -54.62 14.13
CA LYS A 4 -7.54 -53.50 13.61
C LYS A 4 -7.48 -52.25 14.48
N GLU A 5 -7.50 -52.41 15.81
CA GLU A 5 -7.53 -51.28 16.75
C GLU A 5 -6.20 -50.52 16.83
N ARG A 6 -5.07 -51.21 16.69
CA ARG A 6 -3.75 -50.57 16.70
C ARG A 6 -3.53 -49.66 15.50
N CYS A 7 -4.06 -50.01 14.32
CA CYS A 7 -3.88 -49.24 13.09
C CYS A 7 -4.67 -47.92 13.10
N GLN A 8 -5.84 -47.89 13.75
CA GLN A 8 -6.66 -46.68 13.91
C GLN A 8 -5.98 -45.62 14.80
N CYS A 9 -5.26 -46.02 15.85
CA CYS A 9 -4.55 -45.08 16.71
C CYS A 9 -3.38 -44.38 16.00
N TYR A 10 -2.59 -45.10 15.19
CA TYR A 10 -1.48 -44.50 14.46
C TYR A 10 -1.95 -43.52 13.37
N LEU A 11 -3.04 -43.85 12.66
CA LEU A 11 -3.57 -42.97 11.62
C LEU A 11 -4.10 -41.64 12.21
N GLY A 12 -4.80 -41.69 13.35
CA GLY A 12 -5.25 -40.50 14.08
C GLY A 12 -4.10 -39.64 14.63
N LEU A 13 -3.04 -40.29 15.12
CA LEU A 13 -1.86 -39.62 15.69
C LEU A 13 -1.09 -38.77 14.66
N PHE A 14 -1.03 -39.19 13.39
CA PHE A 14 -0.34 -38.44 12.33
C PHE A 14 -1.26 -37.49 11.55
N LEU A 15 -2.54 -37.83 11.38
CA LEU A 15 -3.48 -36.96 10.65
C LEU A 15 -3.79 -35.67 11.41
N THR A 16 -3.92 -35.74 12.73
CA THR A 16 -4.25 -34.57 13.57
C THR A 16 -3.20 -33.44 13.49
N PRO A 17 -1.88 -33.67 13.70
CA PRO A 17 -0.88 -32.61 13.56
C PRO A 17 -0.74 -32.11 12.12
N CYS A 18 -0.95 -32.96 11.10
CA CYS A 18 -0.96 -32.54 9.71
C CYS A 18 -2.12 -31.57 9.41
N ILE A 19 -3.32 -31.86 9.90
CA ILE A 19 -4.48 -30.97 9.74
C ILE A 19 -4.26 -29.67 10.53
N ILE A 20 -3.76 -29.74 11.76
CA ILE A 20 -3.43 -28.54 12.56
C ILE A 20 -2.37 -27.71 11.84
N GLY A 21 -1.31 -28.34 11.34
CA GLY A 21 -0.26 -27.67 10.58
C GLY A 21 -0.80 -27.00 9.32
N LEU A 22 -1.72 -27.65 8.60
CA LEU A 22 -2.38 -27.11 7.42
C LEU A 22 -3.29 -25.92 7.77
N VAL A 23 -4.09 -26.02 8.83
CA VAL A 23 -4.94 -24.91 9.31
C VAL A 23 -4.08 -23.73 9.79
N VAL A 24 -3.00 -24.00 10.51
CA VAL A 24 -2.03 -23.00 10.94
C VAL A 24 -1.38 -22.33 9.73
N TRP A 25 -0.93 -23.11 8.75
CA TRP A 25 -0.34 -22.59 7.52
C TRP A 25 -1.31 -21.66 6.76
N LEU A 26 -2.57 -22.08 6.61
CA LEU A 26 -3.60 -21.27 5.94
C LEU A 26 -3.93 -19.98 6.71
N THR A 27 -3.97 -20.01 8.04
CA THR A 27 -4.26 -18.83 8.87
C THR A 27 -3.10 -17.83 8.97
N ILE A 28 -1.86 -18.28 8.71
CA ILE A 28 -0.67 -17.42 8.73
C ILE A 28 -0.58 -16.52 7.50
N ARG A 29 -1.12 -16.92 6.35
CA ARG A 29 -1.04 -16.13 5.12
C ARG A 29 -1.74 -14.77 5.31
N SER A 30 -0.92 -13.72 5.44
CA SER A 30 -1.38 -12.33 5.46
C SER A 30 -1.17 -11.73 4.09
N SER A 31 -2.21 -11.18 3.50
CA SER A 31 -2.08 -10.37 2.31
C SER A 31 -1.64 -8.95 2.69
N PRO A 32 -0.72 -8.33 1.93
CA PRO A 32 -0.45 -6.91 2.10
C PRO A 32 -1.74 -6.12 1.88
N PRO A 33 -1.94 -4.99 2.60
CA PRO A 33 -3.10 -4.14 2.39
C PRO A 33 -3.04 -3.50 1.01
N ASP A 34 -4.12 -3.50 0.24
CA ASP A 34 -4.19 -2.82 -1.06
C ASP A 34 -4.25 -1.29 -0.87
N PHE A 35 -3.28 -0.58 -1.44
CA PHE A 35 -3.20 0.88 -1.41
C PHE A 35 -3.45 1.42 -2.81
N SER A 36 -4.45 2.30 -2.93
CA SER A 36 -4.76 3.00 -4.18
C SER A 36 -4.89 4.51 -3.97
N ILE A 37 -4.57 5.28 -5.00
CA ILE A 37 -4.87 6.72 -5.08
C ILE A 37 -6.06 6.88 -6.01
N HIS A 38 -7.16 7.41 -5.49
CA HIS A 38 -8.40 7.61 -6.24
C HIS A 38 -8.52 9.02 -6.82
N LYS A 39 -8.11 10.02 -6.05
CA LYS A 39 -8.09 11.40 -6.50
C LYS A 39 -6.70 11.95 -6.31
N PHE A 40 -6.15 12.50 -7.37
CA PHE A 40 -4.92 13.27 -7.33
C PHE A 40 -5.19 14.58 -8.07
N THR A 41 -5.03 15.70 -7.37
CA THR A 41 -5.36 17.02 -7.91
C THR A 41 -4.19 17.98 -7.74
N VAL A 42 -3.89 18.66 -8.83
CA VAL A 42 -2.78 19.61 -8.97
C VAL A 42 -3.36 20.91 -9.54
N PRO A 43 -3.91 21.81 -8.69
CA PRO A 43 -4.53 23.04 -9.12
C PRO A 43 -3.61 23.93 -9.97
N ALA A 44 -2.29 23.89 -9.76
CA ALA A 44 -1.30 24.61 -10.56
C ALA A 44 -1.32 24.30 -12.07
N LEU A 45 -1.89 23.15 -12.46
CA LEU A 45 -2.05 22.76 -13.86
C LEU A 45 -3.41 23.17 -14.45
N ASN A 46 -4.40 23.48 -13.60
CA ASN A 46 -5.76 23.80 -14.04
C ASN A 46 -5.85 25.25 -14.56
N GLN A 47 -5.65 25.40 -15.87
CA GLN A 47 -5.68 26.70 -16.56
C GLN A 47 -7.10 27.30 -16.66
N THR A 48 -8.15 26.50 -16.52
CA THR A 48 -9.54 26.97 -16.61
C THR A 48 -10.09 27.49 -15.28
N SER A 49 -9.36 27.26 -14.17
CA SER A 49 -9.77 27.73 -12.85
C SER A 49 -9.81 29.26 -12.77
N LEU A 50 -10.85 29.76 -12.10
CA LEU A 50 -11.07 31.19 -11.88
C LEU A 50 -9.90 31.84 -11.11
N ASP A 51 -9.30 31.05 -10.21
CA ASP A 51 -8.10 31.41 -9.45
C ASP A 51 -6.89 31.65 -10.35
N PHE A 52 -6.70 30.88 -11.43
CA PHE A 52 -5.59 31.08 -12.36
C PHE A 52 -5.75 32.36 -13.18
N LYS A 53 -6.97 32.71 -13.59
CA LYS A 53 -7.23 33.92 -14.40
C LYS A 53 -7.03 35.22 -13.62
N ASN A 54 -7.20 35.18 -12.30
CA ASN A 54 -7.21 36.37 -11.45
C ASN A 54 -6.01 36.45 -10.48
N SER A 55 -5.19 35.41 -10.36
CA SER A 55 -4.06 35.35 -9.41
C SER A 55 -2.70 35.47 -10.09
N THR A 56 -1.83 36.34 -9.55
CA THR A 56 -0.41 36.41 -9.88
C THR A 56 0.41 35.28 -9.27
N THR A 57 -0.20 34.48 -8.39
CA THR A 57 0.48 33.41 -7.61
C THR A 57 -0.03 32.04 -8.02
N ILE A 58 0.88 31.14 -8.38
CA ILE A 58 0.56 29.74 -8.72
C ILE A 58 0.22 28.98 -7.44
N ASN A 59 -0.96 28.36 -7.38
CA ASN A 59 -1.33 27.45 -6.30
C ASN A 59 -0.59 26.11 -6.44
N ALA A 60 0.65 26.07 -5.93
CA ALA A 60 1.55 24.91 -5.99
C ALA A 60 1.23 23.82 -4.96
N THR A 61 -0.04 23.64 -4.60
CA THR A 61 -0.48 22.60 -3.67
C THR A 61 -0.82 21.33 -4.44
N ILE A 62 -0.46 20.16 -3.94
CA ILE A 62 -0.97 18.87 -4.43
C ILE A 62 -1.87 18.28 -3.36
N SER A 63 -3.07 17.87 -3.75
CA SER A 63 -3.99 17.13 -2.90
C SER A 63 -4.21 15.72 -3.43
N PHE A 64 -4.32 14.75 -2.52
CA PHE A 64 -4.69 13.41 -2.90
C PHE A 64 -5.66 12.78 -1.90
N GLU A 65 -6.38 11.78 -2.39
CA GLU A 65 -7.26 10.90 -1.64
C GLU A 65 -6.78 9.46 -1.86
N ALA A 66 -6.16 8.89 -0.83
CA ALA A 66 -5.70 7.52 -0.80
C ALA A 66 -6.74 6.62 -0.12
N LYS A 67 -6.90 5.41 -0.65
CA LYS A 67 -7.75 4.36 -0.11
C LYS A 67 -6.89 3.16 0.23
N LEU A 68 -7.00 2.72 1.47
CA LEU A 68 -6.34 1.54 1.98
C LEU A 68 -7.39 0.48 2.25
N LYS A 69 -7.27 -0.67 1.61
CA LYS A 69 -8.20 -1.80 1.78
C LYS A 69 -7.47 -2.95 2.44
N ASN A 70 -7.95 -3.35 3.62
CA ASN A 70 -7.48 -4.57 4.27
C ASN A 70 -8.29 -5.75 3.76
N GLU A 71 -7.69 -6.60 2.92
CA GLU A 71 -8.35 -7.81 2.38
C GLU A 71 -8.23 -9.03 3.31
N ASN A 72 -7.57 -8.88 4.46
CA ASN A 72 -7.43 -9.98 5.41
C ASN A 72 -8.74 -10.21 6.17
N LYS A 73 -9.27 -11.44 6.09
CA LYS A 73 -10.46 -11.90 6.82
C LYS A 73 -10.24 -12.00 8.32
N GLU A 74 -9.07 -12.49 8.72
CA GLU A 74 -8.79 -12.81 10.13
C GLU A 74 -7.93 -11.79 10.86
N LYS A 75 -7.34 -10.83 10.14
CA LYS A 75 -6.31 -9.94 10.69
C LYS A 75 -6.65 -8.47 10.48
N GLY A 76 -6.56 -7.69 11.55
CA GLY A 76 -6.49 -6.24 11.45
C GLY A 76 -5.08 -5.79 11.09
N ILE A 77 -4.91 -4.55 10.65
CA ILE A 77 -3.62 -3.98 10.28
C ILE A 77 -3.40 -2.69 11.07
N TYR A 78 -2.28 -2.63 11.79
CA TYR A 78 -1.74 -1.37 12.30
C TYR A 78 -0.77 -0.81 11.28
N TYR A 79 -1.05 0.40 10.81
CA TYR A 79 -0.11 1.19 10.02
C TYR A 79 0.67 2.09 10.96
N ASP A 80 1.99 2.05 10.84
CA ASP A 80 2.82 3.14 11.33
C ASP A 80 2.64 4.36 10.39
N THR A 81 3.34 5.46 10.64
CA THR A 81 3.27 6.67 9.80
C THR A 81 3.46 6.32 8.32
N LEU A 82 2.58 6.83 7.46
CA LEU A 82 2.68 6.65 6.02
C LEU A 82 3.42 7.85 5.46
N ASN A 83 4.66 7.64 5.03
CA ASN A 83 5.47 8.67 4.43
C ASN A 83 5.29 8.61 2.91
N LEU A 84 4.88 9.72 2.34
CA LEU A 84 4.64 9.89 0.92
C LEU A 84 5.63 10.93 0.40
N ALA A 85 6.56 10.50 -0.44
CA ALA A 85 7.47 11.38 -1.15
C ALA A 85 6.94 11.60 -2.57
N LEU A 86 6.79 12.86 -2.95
CA LEU A 86 6.27 13.27 -4.24
C LEU A 86 7.41 13.66 -5.16
N TYR A 87 7.31 13.24 -6.41
CA TYR A 87 8.26 13.57 -7.46
C TYR A 87 7.55 14.01 -8.73
N TYR A 88 8.23 14.85 -9.51
CA TYR A 88 7.81 15.24 -10.85
C TYR A 88 8.86 14.79 -11.87
N TYR A 89 8.43 14.12 -12.94
CA TYR A 89 9.33 13.73 -14.01
C TYR A 89 9.62 14.92 -14.93
N TYR A 90 10.88 15.33 -14.97
CA TYR A 90 11.32 16.41 -15.83
C TYR A 90 12.16 15.86 -16.98
N GLU A 91 11.54 15.77 -18.17
CA GLU A 91 12.16 15.15 -19.35
C GLU A 91 13.47 15.83 -19.76
N LYS A 92 13.60 17.15 -19.58
CA LYS A 92 14.84 17.86 -19.93
C LYS A 92 16.05 17.39 -19.11
N ASN A 93 15.82 16.95 -17.87
CA ASN A 93 16.85 16.40 -16.99
C ASN A 93 16.79 14.88 -16.88
N LEU A 94 15.91 14.22 -17.65
CA LEU A 94 15.67 12.77 -17.64
C LEU A 94 15.54 12.15 -16.24
N SER A 95 14.97 12.90 -15.29
CA SER A 95 14.98 12.53 -13.87
C SER A 95 13.72 12.96 -13.12
N PHE A 96 13.51 12.30 -11.98
CA PHE A 96 12.45 12.64 -11.03
C PHE A 96 12.96 13.68 -10.04
N LEU A 97 12.41 14.88 -10.12
CA LEU A 97 12.68 15.96 -9.17
C LEU A 97 11.86 15.72 -7.89
N PRO A 98 12.44 15.77 -6.69
CA PRO A 98 11.67 15.76 -5.45
C PRO A 98 10.90 17.07 -5.31
N ILE A 99 9.58 16.99 -5.19
CA ILE A 99 8.73 18.18 -5.18
C ILE A 99 8.06 18.44 -3.84
N GLY A 100 8.04 17.46 -2.94
CA GLY A 100 7.43 17.62 -1.62
C GLY A 100 7.28 16.29 -0.91
N ASN A 101 7.05 16.37 0.40
CA ASN A 101 6.79 15.22 1.24
C ASN A 101 5.50 15.42 2.02
N LEU A 102 4.90 14.31 2.40
CA LEU A 102 3.73 14.30 3.25
C LEU A 102 3.75 13.07 4.16
N SER A 103 3.27 13.23 5.39
CA SER A 103 3.02 12.11 6.29
C SER A 103 1.54 12.01 6.66
N LEU A 104 1.00 10.80 6.69
CA LEU A 104 -0.29 10.50 7.31
C LEU A 104 -0.07 9.84 8.67
N PRO A 105 -0.86 10.20 9.70
CA PRO A 105 -0.68 9.66 11.04
C PRO A 105 -0.94 8.15 11.07
N PRO A 106 -0.28 7.42 11.99
CA PRO A 106 -0.50 6.00 12.18
C PRO A 106 -1.96 5.71 12.55
N PHE A 107 -2.48 4.59 12.08
CA PHE A 107 -3.85 4.20 12.38
C PHE A 107 -4.05 2.68 12.37
N TYR A 108 -5.11 2.23 13.02
CA TYR A 108 -5.55 0.85 12.97
C TYR A 108 -6.70 0.68 11.99
N GLN A 109 -6.65 -0.41 11.23
CA GLN A 109 -7.71 -0.82 10.32
C GLN A 109 -8.19 -2.21 10.71
N GLY A 110 -9.52 -2.34 10.86
CA GLY A 110 -10.17 -3.62 11.10
C GLY A 110 -10.07 -4.59 9.91
N ARG A 111 -10.47 -5.83 10.15
CA ARG A 111 -10.58 -6.90 9.15
C ARG A 111 -11.58 -6.52 8.06
N GLU A 112 -11.25 -6.76 6.80
CA GLU A 112 -12.13 -6.47 5.64
C GLU A 112 -12.66 -5.02 5.60
N LYS A 113 -11.98 -4.10 6.28
CA LYS A 113 -12.34 -2.68 6.29
C LYS A 113 -11.56 -1.92 5.25
N THR A 114 -12.12 -0.79 4.84
CA THR A 114 -11.48 0.19 3.98
C THR A 114 -11.32 1.49 4.75
N ALA A 115 -10.17 2.14 4.63
CA ALA A 115 -9.90 3.45 5.20
C ALA A 115 -9.58 4.42 4.06
N THR A 116 -10.25 5.57 4.05
CA THR A 116 -9.95 6.67 3.14
C THR A 116 -9.19 7.75 3.89
N ARG A 117 -8.06 8.20 3.32
CA ARG A 117 -7.22 9.25 3.88
C ARG A 117 -6.93 10.27 2.80
N SER A 118 -7.29 11.52 3.06
CA SER A 118 -6.96 12.65 2.20
C SER A 118 -6.02 13.59 2.93
N ASN A 119 -5.14 14.22 2.17
CA ASN A 119 -4.28 15.27 2.66
C ASN A 119 -3.74 16.09 1.48
N ASN A 120 -3.09 17.20 1.77
CA ASN A 120 -2.45 18.06 0.79
C ASN A 120 -1.06 18.49 1.27
N THR A 121 -0.23 18.90 0.33
CA THR A 121 1.10 19.45 0.64
C THR A 121 1.48 20.49 -0.39
N GLN A 122 2.23 21.50 0.05
CA GLN A 122 2.83 22.46 -0.86
C GLN A 122 4.01 21.80 -1.58
N THR A 123 4.21 22.19 -2.83
CA THR A 123 5.31 21.69 -3.64
C THR A 123 6.34 22.78 -3.93
N HIS A 124 7.57 22.34 -4.16
CA HIS A 124 8.72 23.19 -4.39
C HIS A 124 9.52 22.71 -5.60
N GLY A 125 10.14 23.63 -6.33
CA GLY A 125 11.06 23.29 -7.43
C GLY A 125 10.41 22.72 -8.69
N VAL A 126 9.07 22.70 -8.79
CA VAL A 126 8.36 22.24 -9.98
C VAL A 126 8.47 23.31 -11.09
N PRO A 127 8.97 22.97 -12.29
CA PRO A 127 8.94 23.89 -13.43
C PRO A 127 7.50 23.96 -14.00
N TRP A 128 6.64 24.73 -13.35
CA TRP A 128 5.19 24.74 -13.62
C TRP A 128 4.81 25.12 -15.05
N ASP A 129 5.55 26.03 -15.70
CA ASP A 129 5.32 26.37 -17.11
C ASP A 129 5.49 25.15 -18.02
N TYR A 130 6.54 24.37 -17.78
CA TYR A 130 6.81 23.16 -18.53
C TYR A 130 5.79 22.06 -18.20
N ALA A 131 5.42 21.91 -16.93
CA ALA A 131 4.41 20.95 -16.51
C ALA A 131 3.04 21.24 -17.13
N ARG A 132 2.65 22.51 -17.25
CA ARG A 132 1.43 22.95 -17.94
C ARG A 132 1.46 22.62 -19.43
N MET A 133 2.56 22.96 -20.11
CA MET A 133 2.74 22.62 -21.53
C MET A 133 2.53 21.11 -21.77
N LYS A 134 3.14 20.27 -20.93
CA LYS A 134 2.96 18.80 -20.99
C LYS A 134 1.54 18.33 -20.68
N ALA A 135 0.88 18.94 -19.70
CA ALA A 135 -0.50 18.60 -19.36
C ALA A 135 -1.46 18.91 -20.53
N SER A 136 -1.29 20.06 -21.19
CA SER A 136 -2.08 20.48 -22.35
C SER A 136 -1.80 19.67 -23.62
N ASP A 137 -0.53 19.33 -23.88
CA ASP A 137 -0.13 18.51 -25.03
C ASP A 137 -0.57 17.05 -24.89
N GLY A 138 -0.79 16.58 -23.67
CA GLY A 138 -1.26 15.23 -23.35
C GLY A 138 -2.58 14.85 -24.03
N ASN A 139 -3.42 15.82 -24.36
CA ASN A 139 -4.68 15.61 -25.08
C ASN A 139 -4.48 15.36 -26.60
N LYS A 140 -3.25 15.57 -27.11
CA LYS A 140 -2.87 15.44 -28.53
C LYS A 140 -1.72 14.46 -28.77
N SER A 141 -1.72 13.33 -28.04
CA SER A 141 -0.83 12.17 -28.29
C SER A 141 0.61 12.28 -27.74
N LYS A 142 0.97 13.33 -26.98
CA LYS A 142 2.30 13.47 -26.36
C LYS A 142 2.18 13.47 -24.83
N ALA A 143 2.53 12.34 -24.22
CA ALA A 143 2.66 12.05 -22.79
C ALA A 143 2.25 13.18 -21.78
N PRO A 144 1.16 13.00 -21.01
CA PRO A 144 0.70 13.96 -19.99
C PRO A 144 1.73 14.20 -18.88
N ALA A 145 1.51 15.24 -18.07
CA ALA A 145 2.39 15.58 -16.94
C ALA A 145 2.50 14.40 -15.96
N LEU A 146 3.73 13.92 -15.75
CA LEU A 146 4.00 12.68 -15.01
C LEU A 146 4.53 12.98 -13.60
N PHE A 147 3.76 12.58 -12.61
CA PHE A 147 4.10 12.61 -11.20
C PHE A 147 4.41 11.20 -10.70
N ARG A 148 5.19 11.08 -9.65
CA ARG A 148 5.42 9.81 -8.94
C ARG A 148 5.21 10.02 -7.46
N VAL A 149 4.51 9.07 -6.84
CA VAL A 149 4.30 9.03 -5.40
C VAL A 149 4.98 7.78 -4.87
N ASN A 150 5.94 7.96 -3.96
CA ASN A 150 6.60 6.88 -3.24
C ASN A 150 5.98 6.78 -1.84
N LEU A 151 5.39 5.64 -1.52
CA LEU A 151 4.85 5.30 -0.21
C LEU A 151 5.87 4.46 0.55
N GLU A 152 6.25 4.92 1.74
CA GLU A 152 7.02 4.15 2.71
C GLU A 152 6.27 4.06 4.04
N THR A 153 6.03 2.85 4.51
CA THR A 153 5.38 2.60 5.80
C THR A 153 5.82 1.27 6.41
N LYS A 154 5.39 1.03 7.66
CA LYS A 154 5.56 -0.25 8.34
C LYS A 154 4.19 -0.72 8.81
N VAL A 155 3.89 -1.99 8.59
CA VAL A 155 2.61 -2.59 8.99
C VAL A 155 2.80 -3.71 10.01
N ARG A 156 1.82 -3.87 10.90
CA ARG A 156 1.73 -5.00 11.84
C ARG A 156 0.35 -5.63 11.72
N TYR A 157 0.31 -6.95 11.53
CA TYR A 157 -0.92 -7.71 11.45
C TYR A 157 -1.35 -8.15 12.85
N LYS A 158 -2.57 -7.80 13.24
CA LYS A 158 -3.20 -8.21 14.49
C LYS A 158 -4.13 -9.38 14.22
N SER A 159 -3.74 -10.58 14.65
CA SER A 159 -4.64 -11.72 14.78
C SER A 159 -5.37 -11.65 16.13
N LEU A 160 -6.26 -12.62 16.39
CA LEU A 160 -6.97 -12.71 17.67
C LEU A 160 -6.01 -12.92 18.85
N LEU A 161 -5.02 -13.80 18.67
CA LEU A 161 -4.14 -14.28 19.74
C LEU A 161 -2.73 -13.67 19.73
N TRP A 162 -2.32 -13.03 18.63
CA TRP A 162 -0.97 -12.47 18.51
C TRP A 162 -0.92 -11.27 17.56
N LYS A 163 0.17 -10.50 17.67
CA LYS A 163 0.54 -9.43 16.74
C LYS A 163 1.82 -9.82 16.00
N SER A 164 1.88 -9.56 14.70
CA SER A 164 3.09 -9.78 13.93
C SER A 164 4.18 -8.76 14.26
N LYS A 165 5.40 -9.04 13.83
CA LYS A 165 6.47 -8.04 13.74
C LYS A 165 6.10 -6.95 12.72
N ARG A 166 6.86 -5.86 12.73
CA ARG A 166 6.72 -4.79 11.73
C ARG A 166 7.25 -5.28 10.39
N HIS A 167 6.46 -5.13 9.34
CA HIS A 167 6.84 -5.40 7.96
C HIS A 167 6.93 -4.07 7.21
N LYS A 168 8.08 -3.80 6.59
CA LYS A 168 8.27 -2.60 5.78
C LYS A 168 7.55 -2.76 4.45
N ILE A 169 6.82 -1.73 4.04
CA ILE A 169 6.21 -1.60 2.71
C ILE A 169 6.81 -0.35 2.08
N SER A 170 7.37 -0.48 0.88
CA SER A 170 7.97 0.61 0.13
C SER A 170 7.59 0.45 -1.32
N GLU A 171 6.68 1.29 -1.81
CA GLU A 171 6.09 1.15 -3.13
C GLU A 171 6.00 2.50 -3.83
N SER A 172 5.97 2.49 -5.16
CA SER A 172 5.84 3.71 -5.95
C SER A 172 4.79 3.56 -7.03
N VAL A 173 4.05 4.64 -7.28
CA VAL A 173 3.10 4.71 -8.39
C VAL A 173 3.36 5.96 -9.23
N ASN A 174 3.29 5.79 -10.55
CA ASN A 174 3.36 6.90 -11.48
C ASN A 174 1.93 7.36 -11.80
N ILE A 175 1.71 8.67 -11.75
CA ILE A 175 0.42 9.33 -11.91
C ILE A 175 0.54 10.31 -13.07
N THR A 176 -0.25 10.10 -14.12
CA THR A 176 -0.39 11.06 -15.19
C THR A 176 -1.53 12.03 -14.89
N VAL A 177 -1.29 13.32 -15.14
CA VAL A 177 -2.22 14.40 -14.83
C VAL A 177 -2.56 15.18 -16.10
N ASP A 178 -3.84 15.48 -16.27
CA ASP A 178 -4.39 16.23 -17.40
C ASP A 178 -4.27 17.76 -17.24
N ASP A 179 -4.75 18.49 -18.25
CA ASP A 179 -4.79 19.96 -18.28
C ASP A 179 -5.80 20.59 -17.31
N GLN A 180 -6.66 19.77 -16.68
CA GLN A 180 -7.53 20.17 -15.58
C GLN A 180 -6.86 19.92 -14.22
N GLY A 181 -5.62 19.45 -14.21
CA GLY A 181 -4.88 19.13 -13.00
C GLY A 181 -5.43 17.90 -12.28
N LYS A 182 -6.10 16.99 -12.97
CA LYS A 182 -6.66 15.75 -12.39
C LYS A 182 -5.93 14.52 -12.92
N SER A 183 -5.86 13.47 -12.11
CA SER A 183 -5.33 12.19 -12.58
C SER A 183 -6.15 11.65 -13.76
N CYS A 184 -5.47 11.23 -14.83
CA CYS A 184 -6.14 10.61 -15.98
C CYS A 184 -6.77 9.25 -15.64
N ALA A 185 -6.27 8.57 -14.60
CA ALA A 185 -6.79 7.31 -14.12
C ALA A 185 -7.71 7.50 -12.89
N ASN A 186 -8.76 6.69 -12.82
CA ASN A 186 -9.74 6.71 -11.73
C ASN A 186 -9.27 6.01 -10.44
N SER A 187 -8.28 5.11 -10.55
CA SER A 187 -7.67 4.41 -9.42
C SER A 187 -6.26 3.95 -9.83
N LEU A 188 -5.27 4.33 -9.04
CA LEU A 188 -3.88 3.96 -9.25
C LEU A 188 -3.40 3.10 -8.09
N HIS A 189 -3.21 1.81 -8.35
CA HIS A 189 -2.79 0.83 -7.36
C HIS A 189 -1.26 0.77 -7.25
N PHE A 190 -0.76 0.67 -6.03
CA PHE A 190 0.64 0.39 -5.78
C PHE A 190 0.88 -1.11 -6.01
N LYS A 191 1.85 -1.44 -6.86
CA LYS A 191 2.16 -2.85 -7.18
C LYS A 191 3.15 -3.39 -6.16
N TYR A 192 2.72 -4.29 -5.28
CA TYR A 192 3.61 -4.93 -4.32
C TYR A 192 4.75 -5.69 -5.00
N LEU A 193 5.99 -5.30 -4.73
CA LEU A 193 7.11 -6.22 -4.88
C LEU A 193 7.04 -7.18 -3.69
N LEU A 194 6.45 -8.36 -3.92
CA LEU A 194 6.34 -9.40 -2.90
C LEU A 194 7.74 -9.83 -2.44
N LEU A 195 8.27 -9.20 -1.40
CA LEU A 195 9.30 -9.78 -0.55
C LEU A 195 8.64 -10.91 0.27
N SER A 196 8.34 -11.99 -0.45
CA SER A 196 8.01 -13.29 0.07
C SER A 196 9.12 -13.73 1.02
N ASN A 197 8.93 -13.60 2.35
CA ASN A 197 9.46 -14.55 3.35
C ASN A 197 9.24 -14.21 4.83
N GLN A 198 8.57 -13.13 5.23
CA GLN A 198 8.68 -12.68 6.63
C GLN A 198 7.60 -13.17 7.62
N VAL A 199 6.66 -14.03 7.23
CA VAL A 199 5.53 -14.42 8.12
C VAL A 199 5.62 -15.85 8.67
N THR A 200 6.60 -16.66 8.23
CA THR A 200 6.67 -18.10 8.58
C THR A 200 7.29 -18.41 9.94
N SER A 201 8.07 -17.50 10.54
CA SER A 201 8.99 -17.89 11.63
C SER A 201 8.34 -18.09 13.01
N THR A 202 7.35 -17.28 13.41
CA THR A 202 6.91 -17.26 14.83
C THR A 202 5.90 -18.35 15.21
N VAL A 203 5.07 -18.81 14.28
CA VAL A 203 3.99 -19.76 14.63
C VAL A 203 4.46 -21.21 14.52
N VAL A 204 5.42 -21.51 13.62
CA VAL A 204 6.09 -22.83 13.56
C VAL A 204 6.76 -23.15 14.90
N GLY A 205 7.38 -22.17 15.56
CA GLY A 205 7.99 -22.36 16.89
C GLY A 205 6.98 -22.72 17.99
N MET A 206 5.79 -22.12 17.97
CA MET A 206 4.75 -22.44 18.97
C MET A 206 4.17 -23.84 18.77
N VAL A 207 3.89 -24.24 17.53
CA VAL A 207 3.34 -25.58 17.22
C VAL A 207 4.35 -26.69 17.53
N LEU A 208 5.65 -26.46 17.30
CA LEU A 208 6.69 -27.43 17.67
C LEU A 208 6.81 -27.59 19.20
N SER A 209 6.63 -26.51 19.97
CA SER A 209 6.73 -26.57 21.44
C SER A 209 5.58 -27.34 22.10
N SER A 210 4.35 -27.21 21.57
CA SER A 210 3.18 -27.92 22.11
C SER A 210 3.08 -29.37 21.63
N GLY A 211 3.66 -29.71 20.46
CA GLY A 211 3.79 -31.10 20.03
C GLY A 211 4.73 -31.94 20.90
N ILE A 212 5.80 -31.33 21.44
CA ILE A 212 6.77 -32.01 22.33
C ILE A 212 6.15 -32.28 23.72
N LEU A 213 5.25 -31.42 24.20
CA LEU A 213 4.60 -31.58 25.50
C LEU A 213 3.53 -32.69 25.54
N LEU A 214 3.04 -33.13 24.37
CA LEU A 214 2.07 -34.23 24.24
C LEU A 214 2.74 -35.59 24.02
N LEU A 215 4.08 -35.64 23.93
CA LEU A 215 4.89 -36.84 23.71
C LEU A 215 5.77 -37.20 24.92
N LEU A 216 5.67 -36.46 26.03
CA LEU A 216 6.27 -36.75 27.34
C LEU A 216 5.16 -37.04 28.35
#